data_AF-A0A8B9JE68-F1
#
_entry.id   AF-A0A8B9JE68-F1
#
_cell.length_a   1.000
_cell.length_b   1.000
_cell.length_c   1.000
_cell.angle_alpha   90.00
_cell.angle_beta   90.00
_cell.angle_gamma   90.00
#
_symmetry.space_group_name_H-M   'P 1'
#
loop_
_entity.id
_entity.type
_entity.pdbx_description
1 polymer ?
#
loop_
_entity_poly.entity_id
_entity_poly.type
_entity_poly.pdbx_seq_one_letter_code
_entity_poly.pdbx_strand_id
1 'polypeptide(L)'
;MHAHLYTFTYIYNHLYFYSSLPGIGGYPGKHLHFGHTHTHTHMLFLLLRFIFICSPIKLLQFEAHLTKLQADSNYLLSQEYEDLKDVGRNQPLDVALLPENRGKNRYNNILPYDSTRVKLSCVDDDLCSDYINASYIPGNNFRREYIGTQGPLPGTKDDFWKMVWEQNVHNIVMVTQCVEKGRVKCDHYWPFDQDPLYYEDLIVQMLSESVLPEWTIREFKIYQLNYSRIVRHFHYTVWPDHGVPETTQSLIQFVRTTRDYINRTPDFILIN
;
A
#
# COMPACT_ATOMS: atom_id res chain seq x y z
N MET A 1 0.54 -1.19 11.85
CA MET A 1 -0.18 -0.74 10.63
C MET A 1 0.74 -0.01 9.65
N HIS A 2 1.28 1.19 9.94
CA HIS A 2 2.20 1.89 9.01
C HIS A 2 3.47 1.08 8.67
N ALA A 3 4.07 0.40 9.66
CA ALA A 3 5.18 -0.52 9.40
C ALA A 3 4.77 -1.66 8.45
N HIS A 4 3.62 -2.31 8.68
CA HIS A 4 3.13 -3.40 7.82
C HIS A 4 2.77 -2.92 6.41
N LEU A 5 2.11 -1.77 6.28
CA LEU A 5 1.72 -1.19 5.00
C LEU A 5 2.96 -0.83 4.18
N TYR A 6 3.90 -0.04 4.72
CA TYR A 6 5.13 0.33 4.00
C TYR A 6 6.03 -0.86 3.73
N THR A 7 6.21 -1.75 4.71
CA THR A 7 7.01 -2.97 4.53
C THR A 7 6.37 -3.85 3.46
N PHE A 8 5.04 -3.97 3.43
CA PHE A 8 4.35 -4.74 2.40
C PHE A 8 4.45 -4.08 1.03
N THR A 9 4.16 -2.78 0.88
CA THR A 9 4.27 -2.12 -0.44
C THR A 9 5.71 -2.13 -0.96
N TYR A 10 6.69 -2.01 -0.07
CA TYR A 10 8.11 -2.16 -0.41
C TYR A 10 8.43 -3.60 -0.86
N ILE A 11 8.08 -4.61 -0.06
CA ILE A 11 8.32 -6.01 -0.37
C ILE A 11 7.57 -6.45 -1.64
N TYR A 12 6.32 -6.00 -1.79
CA TYR A 12 5.52 -6.22 -2.98
C TYR A 12 6.28 -5.67 -4.19
N ASN A 13 6.61 -4.38 -4.24
CA ASN A 13 7.31 -3.80 -5.39
C ASN A 13 8.70 -4.43 -5.66
N HIS A 14 9.51 -4.73 -4.64
CA HIS A 14 10.89 -5.18 -4.83
C HIS A 14 11.07 -6.68 -5.12
N LEU A 15 10.17 -7.57 -4.68
CA LEU A 15 10.32 -9.02 -4.92
C LEU A 15 10.11 -9.46 -6.38
N TYR A 16 9.53 -8.62 -7.25
CA TYR A 16 9.40 -8.94 -8.69
C TYR A 16 10.75 -8.92 -9.40
N PHE A 17 11.69 -8.09 -8.95
CA PHE A 17 13.01 -7.99 -9.58
C PHE A 17 13.80 -9.31 -9.48
N TYR A 18 13.44 -10.16 -8.52
CA TYR A 18 14.12 -11.43 -8.25
C TYR A 18 13.50 -12.64 -8.96
N SER A 19 12.28 -12.54 -9.53
CA SER A 19 11.62 -13.66 -10.21
C SER A 19 11.53 -13.52 -11.74
N SER A 20 11.86 -12.35 -12.30
CA SER A 20 11.46 -11.98 -13.67
C SER A 20 12.63 -11.73 -14.62
N LEU A 21 13.84 -12.23 -14.34
CA LEU A 21 14.97 -12.12 -15.27
C LEU A 21 15.12 -13.37 -16.15
N PRO A 22 14.64 -13.35 -17.41
CA PRO A 22 15.21 -14.17 -18.47
C PRO A 22 16.58 -13.62 -18.89
N GLY A 23 17.49 -14.51 -19.26
CA GLY A 23 18.91 -14.21 -19.50
C GLY A 23 19.23 -13.24 -20.65
N ILE A 24 20.33 -12.51 -20.44
CA ILE A 24 21.38 -12.06 -21.39
C ILE A 24 20.93 -11.39 -22.71
N GLY A 25 21.35 -10.13 -22.94
CA GLY A 25 21.59 -9.61 -24.29
C GLY A 25 21.72 -8.08 -24.50
N GLY A 26 22.96 -7.56 -24.49
CA GLY A 26 23.56 -6.68 -25.52
C GLY A 26 23.13 -5.20 -25.80
N TYR A 27 24.02 -4.26 -25.43
CA TYR A 27 24.51 -3.05 -26.16
C TYR A 27 23.57 -1.85 -26.49
N PRO A 28 24.08 -0.65 -26.90
CA PRO A 28 24.82 0.36 -26.11
C PRO A 28 24.23 1.80 -26.21
N GLY A 29 24.79 2.73 -25.42
CA GLY A 29 24.23 4.05 -25.12
C GLY A 29 24.31 5.16 -26.17
N LYS A 30 23.78 6.33 -25.78
CA LYS A 30 24.04 7.63 -26.41
C LYS A 30 24.05 8.76 -25.37
N HIS A 31 25.06 9.60 -25.50
CA HIS A 31 25.27 10.85 -24.78
C HIS A 31 24.17 11.88 -25.05
N LEU A 32 23.87 12.72 -24.04
CA LEU A 32 23.31 14.06 -24.26
C LEU A 32 24.09 15.09 -23.44
N HIS A 33 24.68 16.04 -24.16
CA HIS A 33 25.22 17.30 -23.64
C HIS A 33 24.08 18.24 -23.24
N PHE A 34 24.22 18.95 -22.13
CA PHE A 34 23.50 20.20 -21.90
C PHE A 34 24.46 21.31 -21.45
N GLY A 35 24.36 22.44 -22.14
CA GLY A 35 25.15 23.65 -21.92
C GLY A 35 24.73 24.43 -20.68
N HIS A 36 25.68 25.20 -20.16
CA HIS A 36 25.53 26.12 -19.04
C HIS A 36 24.55 27.27 -19.33
N THR A 37 23.78 27.67 -18.32
CA THR A 37 23.98 28.97 -17.62
C THR A 37 23.00 29.14 -16.45
N HIS A 38 23.54 29.54 -15.29
CA HIS A 38 22.89 30.12 -14.11
C HIS A 38 21.65 29.44 -13.47
N THR A 39 21.86 28.38 -12.67
CA THR A 39 21.04 28.01 -11.47
C THR A 39 21.78 27.00 -10.55
N HIS A 40 23.11 27.10 -10.42
CA HIS A 40 23.92 26.01 -9.85
C HIS A 40 23.67 25.69 -8.37
N THR A 41 23.26 26.63 -7.51
CA THR A 41 23.12 26.37 -6.07
C THR A 41 21.79 25.70 -5.67
N HIS A 42 20.67 26.08 -6.29
CA HIS A 42 19.38 25.43 -6.03
C HIS A 42 19.27 24.05 -6.69
N MET A 43 19.87 23.89 -7.87
CA MET A 43 19.87 22.61 -8.57
C MET A 43 20.74 21.57 -7.85
N LEU A 44 21.87 21.97 -7.24
CA LEU A 44 22.73 21.08 -6.46
C LEU A 44 22.03 20.58 -5.18
N PHE A 45 21.24 21.40 -4.49
CA PHE A 45 20.48 20.99 -3.30
C PHE A 45 19.35 20.02 -3.63
N LEU A 46 18.66 20.22 -4.75
CA LEU A 46 17.65 19.29 -5.26
C LEU A 46 18.28 17.99 -5.77
N LEU A 47 19.41 18.05 -6.47
CA LEU A 47 20.20 16.88 -6.87
C LEU A 47 20.76 16.11 -5.67
N LEU A 48 21.31 16.80 -4.67
CA LEU A 48 21.82 16.16 -3.45
C LEU A 48 20.69 15.48 -2.66
N ARG A 49 19.53 16.13 -2.48
CA ARG A 49 18.36 15.48 -1.85
C ARG A 49 17.82 14.30 -2.65
N PHE A 50 17.85 14.34 -3.99
CA PHE A 50 17.47 13.21 -4.84
C PHE A 50 18.49 12.06 -4.80
N ILE A 51 19.78 12.37 -4.68
CA ILE A 51 20.86 11.37 -4.55
C ILE A 51 20.76 10.61 -3.22
N PHE A 52 20.24 11.22 -2.16
CA PHE A 52 20.09 10.57 -0.84
C PHE A 52 18.87 9.65 -0.69
N ILE A 53 17.83 9.77 -1.55
CA ILE A 53 16.60 8.97 -1.43
C ILE A 53 16.62 7.73 -2.36
N CYS A 54 17.61 7.63 -3.25
CA CYS A 54 17.73 6.52 -4.19
C CYS A 54 19.14 5.91 -4.15
N SER A 55 19.26 4.73 -3.55
CA SER A 55 20.50 3.93 -3.50
C SER A 55 20.32 2.65 -4.35
N PRO A 56 20.43 2.73 -5.68
CA PRO A 56 20.22 1.57 -6.54
C PRO A 56 21.36 0.56 -6.37
N ILE A 57 21.02 -0.69 -6.06
CA ILE A 57 21.98 -1.79 -5.87
C ILE A 57 21.84 -2.76 -7.04
N LYS A 58 22.95 -3.12 -7.69
CA LYS A 58 22.95 -4.15 -8.73
C LYS A 58 22.63 -5.51 -8.10
N LEU A 59 21.81 -6.32 -8.78
CA LEU A 59 21.39 -7.63 -8.28
C LEU A 59 22.58 -8.52 -7.86
N LEU A 60 23.63 -8.58 -8.69
CA LEU A 60 24.84 -9.38 -8.40
C LEU A 60 25.62 -8.89 -7.17
N GLN A 61 25.37 -7.68 -6.70
CA GLN A 61 26.04 -7.07 -5.54
C GLN A 61 25.14 -7.05 -4.30
N PHE A 62 23.88 -7.51 -4.40
CA PHE A 62 22.90 -7.38 -3.33
C PHE A 62 23.32 -8.08 -2.05
N GLU A 63 23.82 -9.31 -2.14
CA GLU A 63 24.27 -10.09 -0.97
C GLU A 63 25.45 -9.44 -0.26
N ALA A 64 26.46 -8.99 -1.03
CA ALA A 64 27.62 -8.28 -0.48
C ALA A 64 27.21 -6.94 0.16
N HIS A 65 26.26 -6.23 -0.46
CA HIS A 65 25.75 -4.97 0.06
C HIS A 65 24.95 -5.18 1.35
N LEU A 66 24.05 -6.16 1.40
CA LEU A 66 23.29 -6.51 2.60
C LEU A 66 24.22 -6.91 3.75
N THR A 67 25.22 -7.74 3.48
CA THR A 67 26.23 -8.14 4.48
C THR A 67 26.94 -6.92 5.07
N LYS A 68 27.29 -5.94 4.23
CA LYS A 68 27.87 -4.67 4.68
C LYS A 68 26.90 -3.88 5.56
N LEU A 69 25.62 -3.80 5.18
CA LEU A 69 24.61 -3.06 5.95
C LEU A 69 24.32 -3.67 7.33
N GLN A 70 24.39 -5.00 7.43
CA GLN A 70 24.12 -5.76 8.66
C GLN A 70 25.32 -5.80 9.62
N ALA A 71 26.51 -5.43 9.16
CA ALA A 71 27.70 -5.32 10.00
C ALA A 71 27.47 -4.35 11.18
N ASP A 72 28.25 -4.53 12.25
CA ASP A 72 28.20 -3.68 13.45
C ASP A 72 26.79 -3.55 14.03
N SER A 73 26.08 -4.68 14.15
CA SER A 73 24.70 -4.73 14.66
C SER A 73 23.71 -3.90 13.83
N ASN A 74 23.76 -4.02 12.49
CA ASN A 74 22.91 -3.29 11.55
C ASN A 74 23.10 -1.76 11.59
N TYR A 75 24.30 -1.28 11.90
CA TYR A 75 24.56 0.17 12.05
C TYR A 75 24.20 0.95 10.78
N LEU A 76 24.73 0.53 9.62
CA LEU A 76 24.48 1.22 8.36
C LEU A 76 23.03 1.09 7.90
N LEU A 77 22.41 -0.07 8.11
CA LEU A 77 20.98 -0.26 7.83
C LEU A 77 20.11 0.68 8.67
N SER A 78 20.45 0.87 9.95
CA SER A 78 19.75 1.79 10.84
C SER A 78 19.96 3.24 10.42
N GLN A 79 21.18 3.59 9.99
CA GLN A 79 21.49 4.92 9.47
C GLN A 79 20.70 5.24 8.20
N GLU A 80 20.67 4.32 7.22
CA GLU A 80 19.88 4.49 5.99
C GLU A 80 18.38 4.65 6.28
N TYR A 81 17.85 3.90 7.25
CA TYR A 81 16.45 4.04 7.67
C TYR A 81 16.18 5.39 8.36
N GLU A 82 17.07 5.85 9.23
CA GLU A 82 16.95 7.14 9.93
C GLU A 82 16.96 8.32 8.97
N ASP A 83 17.69 8.25 7.87
CA ASP A 83 17.72 9.29 6.83
C ASP A 83 16.35 9.47 6.15
N LEU A 84 15.47 8.46 6.20
CA LEU A 84 14.12 8.53 5.63
C LEU A 84 13.09 9.21 6.54
N LYS A 85 13.40 9.44 7.82
CA LYS A 85 12.38 9.83 8.81
C LYS A 85 11.64 11.13 8.47
N ASP A 86 12.31 12.10 7.87
CA ASP A 86 11.74 13.41 7.57
C ASP A 86 11.23 13.55 6.13
N VAL A 87 11.34 12.48 5.34
CA VAL A 87 10.87 12.47 3.94
C VAL A 87 9.35 12.66 3.90
N GLY A 88 8.92 13.73 3.22
CA GLY A 88 7.51 14.02 2.96
C GLY A 88 6.70 14.57 4.14
N ARG A 89 7.26 14.67 5.36
CA ARG A 89 6.57 15.13 6.57
C ARG A 89 6.08 16.59 6.53
N ASN A 90 6.62 17.39 5.63
CA ASN A 90 6.28 18.80 5.45
C ASN A 90 5.08 19.02 4.51
N GLN A 91 4.40 17.96 4.07
CA GLN A 91 3.24 18.06 3.20
C GLN A 91 1.96 18.42 3.99
N PRO A 92 1.01 19.16 3.38
CA PRO A 92 -0.25 19.52 4.02
C PRO A 92 -1.10 18.30 4.41
N LEU A 93 -1.83 18.46 5.52
CA LEU A 93 -2.74 17.47 6.13
C LEU A 93 -4.08 18.12 6.50
N ASP A 94 -4.43 19.23 5.86
CA ASP A 94 -5.47 20.15 6.30
C ASP A 94 -6.84 19.45 6.33
N VAL A 95 -7.14 18.65 5.31
CA VAL A 95 -8.44 17.95 5.20
C VAL A 95 -8.57 16.88 6.28
N ALA A 96 -7.50 16.13 6.56
CA ALA A 96 -7.49 15.08 7.57
C ALA A 96 -7.63 15.61 9.01
N LEU A 97 -7.28 16.89 9.23
CA LEU A 97 -7.30 17.56 10.52
C LEU A 97 -8.62 18.30 10.83
N LEU A 98 -9.50 18.44 9.83
CA LEU A 98 -10.84 19.03 10.00
C LEU A 98 -11.60 18.33 11.14
N PRO A 99 -12.29 19.08 12.03
CA PRO A 99 -13.02 18.51 13.17
C PRO A 99 -13.93 17.34 12.81
N GLU A 100 -14.61 17.43 11.67
CA GLU A 100 -15.56 16.46 11.11
C GLU A 100 -14.87 15.15 10.72
N ASN A 101 -13.61 15.23 10.26
CA ASN A 101 -12.84 14.08 9.76
C ASN A 101 -12.04 13.36 10.85
N ARG A 102 -11.85 13.97 12.03
CA ARG A 102 -11.06 13.38 13.12
C ARG A 102 -11.59 12.02 13.56
N GLY A 103 -12.92 11.85 13.59
CA GLY A 103 -13.56 10.59 13.95
C GLY A 103 -13.33 9.46 12.93
N LYS A 104 -12.94 9.80 11.70
CA LYS A 104 -12.64 8.85 10.62
C LYS A 104 -11.19 8.33 10.65
N ASN A 105 -10.34 8.86 11.53
CA ASN A 105 -8.93 8.48 11.66
C ASN A 105 -8.71 7.49 12.80
N ARG A 106 -8.09 6.34 12.52
CA ARG A 106 -7.74 5.36 13.57
C ARG A 106 -6.63 5.87 14.50
N TYR A 107 -5.71 6.67 13.98
CA TYR A 107 -4.60 7.25 14.73
C TYR A 107 -4.45 8.74 14.41
N ASN A 108 -4.27 9.55 15.45
CA ASN A 108 -4.14 11.00 15.31
C ASN A 108 -2.84 11.44 14.59
N ASN A 109 -1.85 10.56 14.53
CA ASN A 109 -0.54 10.83 13.94
C ASN A 109 -0.31 10.10 12.60
N ILE A 110 -1.33 9.41 12.07
CA ILE A 110 -1.26 8.71 10.77
C ILE A 110 -2.38 9.27 9.89
N LEU A 111 -2.04 10.29 9.11
CA LEU A 111 -2.98 11.07 8.31
C LEU A 111 -2.52 11.08 6.84
N PRO A 112 -3.44 11.02 5.87
CA PRO A 112 -3.09 11.09 4.46
C PRO A 112 -2.70 12.53 4.08
N TYR A 113 -1.70 12.67 3.20
CA TYR A 113 -1.35 13.98 2.62
C TYR A 113 -2.45 14.47 1.68
N ASP A 114 -2.74 15.77 1.71
CA ASP A 114 -3.79 16.36 0.86
C ASP A 114 -3.53 16.17 -0.63
N SER A 115 -2.25 16.10 -1.02
CA SER A 115 -1.78 15.92 -2.39
C SER A 115 -2.02 14.50 -2.94
N THR A 116 -2.05 13.50 -2.05
CA THR A 116 -2.12 12.08 -2.42
C THR A 116 -3.35 11.37 -1.90
N ARG A 117 -4.18 12.02 -1.07
CA ARG A 117 -5.37 11.39 -0.50
C ARG A 117 -6.34 10.92 -1.58
N VAL A 118 -7.03 9.82 -1.29
CA VAL A 118 -8.19 9.40 -2.07
C VAL A 118 -9.36 10.34 -1.74
N LYS A 119 -10.17 10.67 -2.75
CA LYS A 119 -11.36 11.51 -2.60
C LYS A 119 -12.58 10.72 -3.04
N LEU A 120 -13.56 10.59 -2.17
CA LEU A 120 -14.84 9.98 -2.49
C LEU A 120 -15.76 11.00 -3.17
N SER A 121 -16.79 10.52 -3.87
CA SER A 121 -17.85 11.40 -4.33
C SER A 121 -18.57 12.08 -3.16
N CYS A 122 -18.74 13.39 -3.23
CA CYS A 122 -19.49 14.12 -2.22
C CYS A 122 -20.97 13.71 -2.26
N VAL A 123 -21.56 13.53 -1.08
CA VAL A 123 -23.01 13.49 -0.92
C VAL A 123 -23.49 14.94 -0.88
N ASP A 124 -24.61 15.23 -1.55
CA ASP A 124 -25.20 16.58 -1.58
C ASP A 124 -25.31 17.14 -0.14
N ASP A 125 -24.93 18.42 0.03
CA ASP A 125 -24.90 19.17 1.30
C ASP A 125 -23.85 18.77 2.37
N ASP A 126 -23.01 17.72 2.17
CA ASP A 126 -21.89 17.38 3.08
C ASP A 126 -20.51 17.52 2.40
N LEU A 127 -19.84 18.65 2.66
CA LEU A 127 -18.48 18.92 2.15
C LEU A 127 -17.39 18.01 2.74
N CYS A 128 -17.66 17.31 3.85
CA CYS A 128 -16.71 16.40 4.51
C CYS A 128 -16.94 14.91 4.15
N SER A 129 -17.96 14.63 3.34
CA SER A 129 -18.27 13.27 2.87
C SER A 129 -17.20 12.72 1.90
N ASP A 130 -16.34 13.58 1.34
CA ASP A 130 -15.27 13.19 0.40
C ASP A 130 -14.08 12.49 1.09
N TYR A 131 -14.02 12.53 2.42
CA TYR A 131 -12.85 12.12 3.18
C TYR A 131 -12.87 10.64 3.59
N ILE A 132 -11.77 9.97 3.26
CA ILE A 132 -11.36 8.67 3.80
C ILE A 132 -9.85 8.70 4.07
N ASN A 133 -9.39 8.03 5.14
CA ASN A 133 -7.97 7.91 5.45
C ASN A 133 -7.28 6.89 4.53
N ALA A 134 -7.00 7.32 3.31
CA ALA A 134 -6.33 6.55 2.28
C ALA A 134 -5.50 7.47 1.37
N SER A 135 -4.41 6.94 0.81
CA SER A 135 -3.53 7.64 -0.14
C SER A 135 -3.19 6.78 -1.34
N TYR A 136 -3.11 7.40 -2.52
CA TYR A 136 -2.52 6.75 -3.68
C TYR A 136 -1.01 6.61 -3.49
N ILE A 137 -0.49 5.41 -3.72
CA ILE A 137 0.93 5.09 -3.64
C ILE A 137 1.41 4.63 -5.03
N PRO A 138 2.54 5.17 -5.52
CA PRO A 138 3.11 4.73 -6.78
C PRO A 138 3.59 3.29 -6.69
N GLY A 139 3.45 2.56 -7.79
CA GLY A 139 4.04 1.25 -7.97
C GLY A 139 5.09 1.21 -9.06
N ASN A 140 5.50 0.00 -9.42
CA ASN A 140 6.52 -0.21 -10.44
C ASN A 140 6.03 0.17 -11.85
N ASN A 141 4.75 -0.05 -12.14
CA ASN A 141 4.18 0.13 -13.48
C ASN A 141 3.40 1.45 -13.58
N PHE A 142 2.71 1.86 -12.52
CA PHE A 142 1.83 3.03 -12.53
C PHE A 142 2.07 3.99 -11.35
N ARG A 143 1.90 5.30 -11.59
CA ARG A 143 2.01 6.32 -10.54
C ARG A 143 0.94 6.23 -9.45
N ARG A 144 -0.19 5.58 -9.74
CA ARG A 144 -1.29 5.30 -8.82
C ARG A 144 -1.62 3.82 -8.96
N GLU A 145 -0.71 2.96 -8.53
CA GLU A 145 -0.90 1.50 -8.64
C GLU A 145 -1.60 0.96 -7.39
N TYR A 146 -1.28 1.56 -6.24
CA TYR A 146 -1.80 1.13 -4.95
C TYR A 146 -2.62 2.23 -4.28
N ILE A 147 -3.57 1.81 -3.46
CA ILE A 147 -4.19 2.64 -2.44
C ILE A 147 -3.79 2.09 -1.09
N GLY A 148 -3.00 2.84 -0.33
CA GLY A 148 -2.72 2.52 1.06
C GLY A 148 -3.77 3.15 1.97
N THR A 149 -4.45 2.35 2.78
CA THR A 149 -5.52 2.82 3.69
C THR A 149 -5.33 2.24 5.08
N GLN A 150 -5.92 2.90 6.08
CA GLN A 150 -6.04 2.29 7.41
C GLN A 150 -7.01 1.09 7.38
N GLY A 151 -6.87 0.18 8.35
CA GLY A 151 -7.89 -0.82 8.64
C GLY A 151 -9.22 -0.15 9.04
N PRO A 152 -10.34 -0.42 8.35
CA PRO A 152 -11.62 0.26 8.58
C PRO A 152 -12.07 0.29 10.03
N LEU A 153 -12.65 1.41 10.45
CA LEU A 153 -13.34 1.59 11.72
C LEU A 153 -14.83 1.19 11.57
N PRO A 154 -15.57 0.94 12.67
CA PRO A 154 -17.00 0.69 12.60
C PRO A 154 -17.77 1.74 11.77
N GLY A 155 -17.44 3.02 11.95
CA GLY A 155 -18.09 4.13 11.24
C GLY A 155 -17.47 4.50 9.88
N THR A 156 -16.54 3.70 9.34
CA THR A 156 -15.91 3.96 8.03
C THR A 156 -15.95 2.75 7.10
N LYS A 157 -16.79 1.75 7.38
CA LYS A 157 -16.93 0.57 6.51
C LYS A 157 -17.62 0.93 5.19
N ASP A 158 -18.63 1.78 5.28
CA ASP A 158 -19.37 2.28 4.13
C ASP A 158 -18.45 3.07 3.20
N ASP A 159 -17.74 4.06 3.76
CA ASP A 159 -16.69 4.83 3.06
C ASP A 159 -15.65 3.90 2.38
N PHE A 160 -15.24 2.81 3.05
CA PHE A 160 -14.27 1.86 2.51
C PHE A 160 -14.81 1.11 1.29
N TRP A 161 -16.03 0.58 1.32
CA TRP A 161 -16.59 -0.11 0.15
C TRP A 161 -16.96 0.87 -0.97
N LYS A 162 -17.40 2.08 -0.63
CA LYS A 162 -17.57 3.17 -1.57
C LYS A 162 -16.24 3.48 -2.28
N MET A 163 -15.13 3.57 -1.54
CA MET A 163 -13.79 3.71 -2.12
C MET A 163 -13.45 2.55 -3.06
N VAL A 164 -13.65 1.30 -2.64
CA VAL A 164 -13.37 0.11 -3.47
C VAL A 164 -14.13 0.19 -4.80
N TRP A 165 -15.40 0.59 -4.76
CA TRP A 165 -16.24 0.71 -5.94
C TRP A 165 -15.85 1.89 -6.84
N GLU A 166 -15.75 3.10 -6.30
CA GLU A 166 -15.46 4.32 -7.06
C GLU A 166 -14.07 4.30 -7.69
N GLN A 167 -13.09 3.75 -6.98
CA GLN A 167 -11.71 3.65 -7.45
C GLN A 167 -11.45 2.43 -8.32
N ASN A 168 -12.50 1.65 -8.64
CA ASN A 168 -12.42 0.46 -9.48
C ASN A 168 -11.37 -0.55 -8.98
N VAL A 169 -11.34 -0.75 -7.66
CA VAL A 169 -10.45 -1.73 -7.01
C VAL A 169 -11.01 -3.13 -7.20
N HIS A 170 -10.16 -4.03 -7.68
CA HIS A 170 -10.53 -5.45 -7.83
C HIS A 170 -9.76 -6.35 -6.88
N ASN A 171 -8.71 -5.85 -6.24
CA ASN A 171 -7.86 -6.64 -5.35
C ASN A 171 -7.61 -5.86 -4.05
N ILE A 172 -7.99 -6.47 -2.93
CA ILE A 172 -7.73 -5.99 -1.59
C ILE A 172 -6.67 -6.89 -0.96
N VAL A 173 -5.63 -6.30 -0.38
CA VAL A 173 -4.58 -7.00 0.34
C VAL A 173 -4.58 -6.49 1.78
N MET A 174 -4.97 -7.36 2.70
CA MET A 174 -5.02 -7.09 4.14
C MET A 174 -3.85 -7.78 4.83
N VAL A 175 -3.02 -7.02 5.54
CA VAL A 175 -1.78 -7.53 6.18
C VAL A 175 -1.79 -7.39 7.70
N THR A 176 -2.97 -7.26 8.31
CA THR A 176 -3.16 -7.18 9.76
C THR A 176 -4.28 -8.11 10.21
N GLN A 177 -4.25 -8.53 11.47
CA GLN A 177 -5.38 -9.21 12.09
C GLN A 177 -6.44 -8.21 12.56
N CYS A 178 -7.71 -8.61 12.63
CA CYS A 178 -8.75 -7.72 13.17
C CYS A 178 -8.47 -7.35 14.63
N VAL A 179 -8.00 -8.32 15.41
CA VAL A 179 -7.64 -8.15 16.82
C VAL A 179 -6.23 -8.68 17.05
N GLU A 180 -5.38 -7.85 17.66
CA GLU A 180 -4.01 -8.20 18.05
C GLU A 180 -3.85 -7.90 19.55
N LYS A 181 -3.52 -8.93 20.35
CA LYS A 181 -3.41 -8.86 21.83
C LYS A 181 -4.61 -8.18 22.50
N GLY A 182 -5.83 -8.48 22.05
CA GLY A 182 -7.06 -7.91 22.59
C GLY A 182 -7.35 -6.47 22.16
N ARG A 183 -6.55 -5.88 21.27
CA ARG A 183 -6.80 -4.55 20.68
C ARG A 183 -7.30 -4.70 19.25
N VAL A 184 -8.39 -4.00 18.93
CA VAL A 184 -8.93 -3.95 17.56
C VAL A 184 -7.99 -3.13 16.67
N LYS A 185 -7.40 -3.76 15.66
CA LYS A 185 -6.55 -3.13 14.64
C LYS A 185 -7.32 -2.87 13.35
N CYS A 186 -8.27 -3.72 13.00
CA CYS A 186 -9.15 -3.55 11.85
C CYS A 186 -10.53 -4.09 12.23
N ASP A 187 -11.59 -3.36 11.91
CA ASP A 187 -12.94 -3.89 12.08
C ASP A 187 -13.24 -4.94 10.99
N HIS A 188 -14.18 -5.83 11.25
CA HIS A 188 -14.59 -6.84 10.26
C HIS A 188 -15.53 -6.18 9.25
N TYR A 189 -14.99 -5.81 8.09
CA TYR A 189 -15.70 -5.03 7.07
C TYR A 189 -16.24 -5.88 5.92
N TRP A 190 -16.29 -7.21 6.04
CA TRP A 190 -16.80 -8.09 4.99
C TRP A 190 -17.89 -9.03 5.54
N PRO A 191 -18.68 -9.72 4.68
CA PRO A 191 -19.66 -10.70 5.12
C PRO A 191 -19.03 -11.89 5.86
N PHE A 192 -19.67 -12.36 6.93
CA PHE A 192 -19.23 -13.54 7.69
C PHE A 192 -19.51 -14.85 6.96
N ASP A 193 -20.52 -14.86 6.09
CA ASP A 193 -21.01 -16.02 5.34
C ASP A 193 -21.53 -15.56 3.95
N GLN A 194 -22.37 -16.37 3.32
CA GLN A 194 -22.90 -16.08 1.99
C GLN A 194 -24.06 -15.07 2.00
N ASP A 195 -24.55 -14.67 3.18
CA ASP A 195 -25.58 -13.66 3.29
C ASP A 195 -24.98 -12.30 2.93
N PRO A 196 -25.63 -11.54 2.04
CA PRO A 196 -25.11 -10.25 1.60
C PRO A 196 -25.17 -9.21 2.71
N LEU A 197 -24.13 -8.38 2.80
CA LEU A 197 -24.12 -7.17 3.64
C LEU A 197 -24.35 -5.92 2.79
N TYR A 198 -25.02 -4.95 3.38
CA TYR A 198 -25.35 -3.66 2.78
C TYR A 198 -24.44 -2.59 3.36
N TYR A 199 -23.78 -1.85 2.48
CA TYR A 199 -22.92 -0.70 2.78
C TYR A 199 -23.45 0.48 1.95
N GLU A 200 -24.33 1.28 2.54
CA GLU A 200 -25.15 2.26 1.81
C GLU A 200 -25.86 1.61 0.59
N ASP A 201 -25.57 2.09 -0.62
CA ASP A 201 -26.15 1.62 -1.89
C ASP A 201 -25.41 0.39 -2.48
N LEU A 202 -24.37 -0.10 -1.79
CA LEU A 202 -23.59 -1.25 -2.21
C LEU A 202 -24.04 -2.52 -1.49
N ILE A 203 -24.17 -3.60 -2.26
CA ILE A 203 -24.42 -4.94 -1.72
C ILE A 203 -23.15 -5.76 -1.92
N VAL A 204 -22.56 -6.25 -0.84
CA VAL A 204 -21.35 -7.07 -0.87
C VAL A 204 -21.71 -8.50 -0.46
N GLN A 205 -21.49 -9.44 -1.38
CA GLN A 205 -21.75 -10.86 -1.16
C GLN A 205 -20.45 -11.66 -1.24
N MET A 206 -20.20 -12.54 -0.27
CA MET A 206 -19.09 -13.49 -0.35
C MET A 206 -19.48 -14.68 -1.25
N LEU A 207 -18.72 -14.88 -2.32
CA LEU A 207 -18.89 -16.00 -3.24
C LEU A 207 -18.09 -17.22 -2.82
N SER A 208 -16.87 -17.01 -2.33
CA SER A 208 -15.99 -18.08 -1.87
C SER A 208 -15.01 -17.60 -0.82
N GLU A 209 -14.59 -18.53 0.04
CA GLU A 209 -13.50 -18.36 1.00
C GLU A 209 -12.59 -19.59 0.93
N SER A 210 -11.28 -19.36 0.81
CA SER A 210 -10.23 -20.37 0.84
C SER A 210 -9.26 -20.03 1.96
N VAL A 211 -9.41 -20.72 3.10
CA VAL A 211 -8.52 -20.56 4.26
C VAL A 211 -7.28 -21.43 4.06
N LEU A 212 -6.12 -20.80 3.91
CA LEU A 212 -4.82 -21.45 3.83
C LEU A 212 -4.07 -21.27 5.16
N PRO A 213 -2.97 -21.99 5.42
CA PRO A 213 -2.29 -21.94 6.71
C PRO A 213 -1.82 -20.54 7.14
N GLU A 214 -1.40 -19.71 6.18
CA GLU A 214 -0.76 -18.41 6.45
C GLU A 214 -1.50 -17.21 5.84
N TRP A 215 -2.55 -17.46 5.06
CA TRP A 215 -3.42 -16.42 4.51
C TRP A 215 -4.80 -16.97 4.14
N THR A 216 -5.77 -16.08 3.99
CA THR A 216 -7.11 -16.42 3.50
C THR A 216 -7.39 -15.66 2.20
N ILE A 217 -7.97 -16.33 1.21
CA ILE A 217 -8.41 -15.71 -0.04
C ILE A 217 -9.93 -15.72 -0.07
N ARG A 218 -10.55 -14.56 -0.28
CA ARG A 218 -12.00 -14.43 -0.46
C ARG A 218 -12.31 -13.83 -1.82
N GLU A 219 -13.42 -14.23 -2.39
CA GLU A 219 -13.99 -13.58 -3.58
C GLU A 219 -15.34 -12.97 -3.21
N PHE A 220 -15.47 -11.67 -3.44
CA PHE A 220 -16.68 -10.91 -3.22
C PHE A 220 -17.28 -10.49 -4.54
N LYS A 221 -18.61 -10.47 -4.59
CA LYS A 221 -19.36 -9.77 -5.64
C LYS A 221 -20.01 -8.55 -5.05
N ILE A 222 -19.66 -7.40 -5.60
CA ILE A 222 -20.23 -6.11 -5.24
C ILE A 222 -21.30 -5.77 -6.27
N TYR A 223 -22.48 -5.35 -5.82
CA TYR A 223 -23.54 -4.84 -6.67
C TYR A 223 -23.77 -3.35 -6.36
N GLN A 224 -23.93 -2.55 -7.40
CA GLN A 224 -24.47 -1.20 -7.32
C GLN A 224 -25.44 -1.00 -8.48
N LEU A 225 -26.72 -0.73 -8.18
CA LEU A 225 -27.78 -0.62 -9.19
C LEU A 225 -27.80 -1.86 -10.11
N ASN A 226 -27.52 -1.69 -11.41
CA ASN A 226 -27.51 -2.74 -12.42
C ASN A 226 -26.09 -3.27 -12.74
N TYR A 227 -25.07 -2.77 -12.06
CA TYR A 227 -23.69 -3.17 -12.28
C TYR A 227 -23.22 -4.09 -11.16
N SER A 228 -22.34 -5.03 -11.52
CA SER A 228 -21.65 -5.85 -10.53
C SER A 228 -20.19 -6.02 -10.88
N ARG A 229 -19.35 -6.21 -9.86
CA ARG A 229 -17.91 -6.42 -10.00
C ARG A 229 -17.44 -7.49 -9.04
N ILE A 230 -16.39 -8.19 -9.43
CA ILE A 230 -15.71 -9.17 -8.57
C ILE A 230 -14.52 -8.49 -7.91
N VAL A 231 -14.43 -8.64 -6.59
CA VAL A 231 -13.30 -8.16 -5.79
C VAL A 231 -12.68 -9.33 -5.04
N ARG A 232 -11.38 -9.51 -5.19
CA ARG A 232 -10.61 -10.52 -4.46
C ARG A 232 -9.97 -9.91 -3.24
N HIS A 233 -10.01 -10.63 -2.14
CA HIS A 233 -9.45 -10.20 -0.87
C HIS A 233 -8.43 -11.21 -0.38
N PHE A 234 -7.18 -10.79 -0.32
CA PHE A 234 -6.03 -11.56 0.13
C PHE A 234 -5.67 -11.11 1.55
N HIS A 235 -5.86 -11.98 2.54
CA HIS A 235 -5.64 -11.67 3.94
C HIS A 235 -4.43 -12.44 4.47
N TYR A 236 -3.29 -11.77 4.66
CA TYR A 236 -2.14 -12.39 5.30
C TYR A 236 -2.34 -12.47 6.82
N THR A 237 -2.40 -13.69 7.36
CA THR A 237 -2.90 -13.93 8.73
C THR A 237 -1.81 -14.14 9.78
N VAL A 238 -0.56 -14.32 9.36
CA VAL A 238 0.53 -14.71 10.28
C VAL A 238 1.51 -13.58 10.57
N TRP A 239 1.20 -12.33 10.21
CA TRP A 239 2.04 -11.20 10.57
C TRP A 239 2.00 -10.96 12.10
N PRO A 240 3.14 -10.96 12.81
CA PRO A 240 3.17 -10.73 14.25
C PRO A 240 2.91 -9.27 14.64
N ASP A 241 2.19 -9.06 15.75
CA ASP A 241 1.84 -7.72 16.30
C ASP A 241 3.07 -6.85 16.62
N HIS A 242 4.21 -7.46 16.98
CA HIS A 242 5.50 -6.76 17.06
C HIS A 242 6.54 -7.45 16.19
N GLY A 243 7.28 -6.64 15.45
CA GLY A 243 8.36 -7.09 14.60
C GLY A 243 7.87 -7.53 13.22
N VAL A 244 8.59 -8.51 12.67
CA VAL A 244 8.40 -9.06 11.34
C VAL A 244 8.30 -10.58 11.45
N PRO A 245 7.70 -11.28 10.46
CA PRO A 245 7.76 -12.73 10.42
C PRO A 245 9.19 -13.25 10.56
N GLU A 246 9.38 -14.36 11.29
CA GLU A 246 10.71 -14.94 11.55
C GLU A 246 11.45 -15.31 10.26
N THR A 247 10.70 -15.69 9.22
CA THR A 247 11.23 -15.94 7.89
C THR A 247 10.48 -15.11 6.85
N THR A 248 11.18 -14.71 5.80
CA THR A 248 10.58 -13.96 4.68
C THR A 248 9.84 -14.87 3.69
N GLN A 249 10.02 -16.19 3.78
CA GLN A 249 9.52 -17.15 2.79
C GLN A 249 8.00 -17.10 2.65
N SER A 250 7.28 -17.11 3.77
CA SER A 250 5.81 -17.01 3.81
C SER A 250 5.31 -15.75 3.09
N LEU A 251 5.88 -14.60 3.43
CA LEU A 251 5.51 -13.31 2.85
C LEU A 251 5.85 -13.24 1.36
N ILE A 252 7.01 -13.78 0.94
CA ILE A 252 7.38 -13.89 -0.48
C ILE A 252 6.35 -14.74 -1.24
N GLN A 253 5.94 -15.87 -0.68
CA GLN A 253 4.99 -16.78 -1.31
C GLN A 253 3.60 -16.15 -1.41
N PHE A 254 3.17 -15.41 -0.38
CA PHE A 254 1.94 -14.63 -0.40
C PHE A 254 1.96 -13.59 -1.52
N VAL A 255 3.02 -12.76 -1.60
CA VAL A 255 3.18 -11.75 -2.65
C VAL A 255 3.14 -12.36 -4.06
N ARG A 256 3.84 -13.48 -4.26
CA ARG A 256 3.81 -14.22 -5.55
C ARG A 256 2.41 -14.68 -5.89
N THR A 257 1.73 -15.28 -4.92
CA THR A 257 0.36 -15.78 -5.10
C THR A 257 -0.56 -14.61 -5.46
N THR A 258 -0.59 -13.53 -4.70
CA THR A 258 -1.41 -12.34 -5.00
C THR A 258 -1.12 -11.81 -6.41
N ARG A 259 0.15 -11.74 -6.82
CA ARG A 259 0.52 -11.30 -8.17
C ARG A 259 0.10 -12.24 -9.29
N ASP A 260 0.18 -13.55 -9.09
CA ASP A 260 -0.26 -14.52 -10.09
C ASP A 260 -1.77 -14.41 -10.36
N TYR A 261 -2.55 -14.04 -9.34
CA TYR A 261 -3.95 -13.69 -9.48
C TYR A 261 -4.15 -12.33 -10.19
N ILE A 262 -3.34 -11.32 -9.85
CA ILE A 262 -3.47 -9.95 -10.38
C ILE A 262 -2.98 -9.83 -11.83
N ASN A 263 -1.90 -10.49 -12.25
CA ASN A 263 -1.31 -10.35 -13.60
C ASN A 263 -2.26 -10.76 -14.74
N ARG A 264 -3.44 -11.28 -14.42
CA ARG A 264 -4.51 -11.58 -15.38
C ARG A 264 -5.40 -10.36 -15.69
N THR A 265 -5.32 -9.27 -14.90
CA THR A 265 -6.06 -8.01 -15.08
C THR A 265 -5.31 -6.79 -14.49
N PRO A 266 -5.11 -5.68 -15.24
CA PRO A 266 -4.43 -4.49 -14.73
C PRO A 266 -5.36 -3.69 -13.80
N ASP A 267 -5.48 -4.13 -12.55
CA ASP A 267 -6.44 -3.56 -11.59
C ASP A 267 -5.75 -2.85 -10.43
N PHE A 268 -6.43 -1.84 -9.87
CA PHE A 268 -5.98 -1.15 -8.66
C PHE A 268 -5.94 -2.11 -7.47
N ILE A 269 -4.87 -1.98 -6.68
CA ILE A 269 -4.62 -2.80 -5.49
C ILE A 269 -4.79 -1.93 -4.24
N LEU A 270 -5.73 -2.29 -3.40
CA LEU A 270 -5.89 -1.69 -2.08
C LEU A 270 -5.05 -2.47 -1.07
N ILE A 271 -4.29 -1.76 -0.23
CA ILE A 271 -3.51 -2.35 0.86
C ILE A 271 -4.03 -1.78 2.19
N ASN A 272 -4.34 -2.68 3.12
CA ASN A 272 -4.84 -2.43 4.48
C ASN A 272 -3.85 -3.02 5.50
#